data_AF-A0AAU0EZ88-F1
#
_entry.id   AF-A0AAU0EZ88-F1
#
_cell.length_a   1.000
_cell.length_b   1.000
_cell.length_c   1.000
_cell.angle_alpha   90.00
_cell.angle_beta   90.00
_cell.angle_gamma   90.00
#
_symmetry.space_group_name_H-M   'P 1'
#
loop_
_entity.id
_entity.type
_entity.pdbx_description
1 polymer ?
#
loop_
_entity_poly.entity_id
_entity_poly.type
_entity_poly.pdbx_seq_one_letter_code
_entity_poly.pdbx_strand_id
1 'polypeptide(L)'
;MFFEMLNIDVYFAGLDNWSIGAILIILTLPIHLYTLVLESLMEGQTFGKRMMKIKVIKIDGYQASFGDYLMRWVFRLIDIFSNSGIVGVLAMVISKHNQRLGDMATDTAVISLKNNVGISHTILVQLSEDYTPQFPQVIRLNDNDMRIIKDHFINAQKNDDRVILSKLSQKIKTTLKLNPDAVQLTDRQFITTIIKDYNFYTGKE
;
A
#
# COMPACT_ATOMS: atom_id res chain seq x y z
N MET A 1 29.72 27.20 9.70
CA MET A 1 29.98 27.39 8.26
C MET A 1 28.97 28.28 7.55
N PHE A 2 27.67 27.94 7.41
CA PHE A 2 26.71 28.85 6.73
C PHE A 2 26.40 30.14 7.54
N PHE A 3 26.33 30.02 8.87
CA PHE A 3 26.09 31.17 9.78
C PHE A 3 27.31 32.09 9.90
N GLU A 4 28.52 31.52 10.02
CA GLU A 4 29.79 32.26 10.02
C GLU A 4 30.03 33.07 8.74
N MET A 5 29.60 32.56 7.59
CA MET A 5 29.76 33.25 6.30
C MET A 5 28.88 34.51 6.18
N LEU A 6 27.82 34.61 6.98
CA LEU A 6 26.85 35.73 6.95
C LEU A 6 27.02 36.71 8.13
N ASN A 7 28.06 36.56 8.97
CA ASN A 7 28.26 37.35 10.20
C ASN A 7 27.03 37.40 11.13
N ILE A 8 26.17 36.39 11.04
CA ILE A 8 24.95 36.30 11.84
C ILE A 8 25.30 36.10 13.33
N ASP A 9 26.44 35.46 13.59
CA ASP A 9 26.98 35.20 14.92
C ASP A 9 27.18 36.50 15.73
N VAL A 10 27.50 37.63 15.06
CA VAL A 10 27.67 38.95 15.71
C VAL A 10 26.33 39.49 16.22
N TYR A 11 25.23 39.19 15.53
CA TYR A 11 23.88 39.58 15.96
C TYR A 11 23.36 38.70 17.10
N PHE A 12 23.79 37.44 17.18
CA PHE A 12 23.43 36.53 18.27
C PHE A 12 24.36 36.62 19.48
N ALA A 13 25.60 37.11 19.33
CA ALA A 13 26.60 37.22 20.40
C ALA A 13 26.20 38.19 21.54
N GLY A 14 25.29 39.13 21.28
CA GLY A 14 24.78 40.09 22.27
C GLY A 14 23.42 39.74 22.87
N LEU A 15 22.78 38.66 22.43
CA LEU A 15 21.45 38.26 22.88
C LEU A 15 21.54 37.21 23.98
N ASP A 16 20.62 37.29 24.95
CA ASP A 16 20.48 36.27 25.98
C ASP A 16 19.88 34.98 25.39
N ASN A 17 20.15 33.83 26.02
CA ASN A 17 19.72 32.52 25.52
C ASN A 17 18.20 32.42 25.30
N TRP A 18 17.37 33.18 26.03
CA TRP A 18 15.91 33.18 25.83
C TRP A 18 15.52 33.90 24.55
N SER A 19 16.15 35.04 24.26
CA SER A 19 15.97 35.76 23.01
C SER A 19 16.39 34.92 21.80
N ILE A 20 17.53 34.22 21.90
CA ILE A 20 17.99 33.29 20.85
C ILE A 20 16.95 32.18 20.64
N GLY A 21 16.47 31.56 21.72
CA GLY A 21 15.44 30.52 21.66
C GLY A 21 14.13 31.00 21.03
N ALA A 22 13.67 32.21 21.38
CA ALA A 22 12.46 32.80 20.81
C ALA A 22 12.59 33.04 19.30
N ILE A 23 13.73 33.57 18.85
CA ILE A 23 14.01 33.78 17.42
C ILE A 23 14.00 32.44 16.68
N LEU A 24 14.64 31.40 17.23
CA LEU A 24 14.66 30.06 16.64
C LEU A 24 13.26 29.45 16.56
N ILE A 25 12.42 29.61 17.58
CA ILE A 25 11.03 29.13 17.57
C ILE A 25 10.25 29.83 16.46
N ILE A 26 10.35 31.16 16.35
CA ILE A 26 9.62 31.94 15.32
C ILE A 26 10.08 31.52 13.91
N LEU A 27 11.38 31.32 13.71
CA LEU A 27 11.95 30.91 12.43
C LEU A 27 11.53 29.48 12.04
N THR A 28 11.42 28.56 13.01
CA THR A 28 11.12 27.15 12.76
C THR A 28 9.62 26.84 12.77
N LEU A 29 8.79 27.70 13.35
CA LEU A 29 7.33 27.52 13.44
C LEU A 29 6.66 27.26 12.07
N PRO A 30 6.96 27.99 10.98
CA PRO A 30 6.35 27.74 9.67
C PRO A 30 6.63 26.33 9.15
N ILE A 31 7.82 25.79 9.41
CA ILE A 31 8.24 24.45 8.99
C ILE A 31 7.41 23.38 9.73
N HIS A 32 7.13 23.60 11.02
CA HIS A 32 6.27 22.70 11.78
C HIS A 32 4.81 22.83 11.36
N LEU A 33 4.30 24.06 11.18
CA LEU A 33 2.93 24.33 10.75
C LEU A 33 2.64 23.80 9.34
N TYR A 34 3.62 23.78 8.44
CA TYR A 34 3.49 23.19 7.10
C TYR A 34 2.87 21.78 7.16
N THR A 35 3.32 20.95 8.10
CA THR A 35 2.77 19.59 8.22
C THR A 35 1.33 19.56 8.70
N LEU A 36 0.95 20.41 9.66
CA LEU A 36 -0.42 20.49 10.16
C LEU A 36 -1.37 21.02 9.10
N VAL A 37 -0.99 22.12 8.43
CA VAL A 37 -1.81 22.77 7.39
C VAL A 37 -2.05 21.81 6.24
N LEU A 38 -1.00 21.15 5.73
CA LEU A 38 -1.18 20.20 4.64
C LEU A 38 -1.96 18.96 5.03
N GLU A 39 -1.70 18.38 6.20
CA GLU A 39 -2.47 17.21 6.66
C GLU A 39 -3.95 17.57 6.85
N SER A 40 -4.26 18.78 7.32
CA SER A 40 -5.63 19.25 7.41
C SER A 40 -6.27 19.47 6.04
N LEU A 41 -5.54 20.06 5.06
CA LEU A 41 -6.09 20.39 3.74
C LEU A 41 -6.17 19.20 2.80
N MET A 42 -5.27 18.22 2.94
CA MET A 42 -5.18 17.03 2.09
C MET A 42 -5.59 15.75 2.84
N GLU A 43 -6.46 15.89 3.85
CA GLU A 43 -7.09 14.78 4.58
C GLU A 43 -6.09 13.71 5.07
N GLY A 44 -4.98 14.13 5.70
CA GLY A 44 -3.99 13.22 6.27
C GLY A 44 -2.82 12.90 5.35
N GLN A 45 -2.65 13.67 4.28
CA GLN A 45 -1.47 13.62 3.41
C GLN A 45 -0.69 14.94 3.43
N THR A 46 0.61 14.86 3.22
CA THR A 46 1.49 15.97 2.83
C THR A 46 2.06 15.65 1.46
N PHE A 47 2.73 16.60 0.79
CA PHE A 47 3.36 16.33 -0.52
C PHE A 47 4.26 15.09 -0.50
N GLY A 48 5.13 14.96 0.51
CA GLY A 48 6.01 13.80 0.66
C GLY A 48 5.24 12.50 0.91
N LYS A 49 4.22 12.53 1.77
CA LYS A 49 3.36 11.35 2.03
C LYS A 49 2.61 10.92 0.77
N ARG A 50 2.13 11.89 -0.03
CA ARG A 50 1.43 11.64 -1.28
C ARG A 50 2.34 11.00 -2.33
N MET A 51 3.58 11.47 -2.45
CA MET A 51 4.60 10.83 -3.32
C MET A 51 4.87 9.39 -2.91
N MET A 52 4.95 9.13 -1.60
CA MET A 52 5.15 7.79 -1.05
C MET A 52 3.90 6.91 -1.09
N LYS A 53 2.76 7.44 -1.55
CA LYS A 53 1.44 6.79 -1.51
C LYS A 53 1.10 6.29 -0.11
N ILE A 54 1.27 7.13 0.90
CA ILE A 54 0.88 6.84 2.29
C ILE A 54 -0.14 7.88 2.79
N LYS A 55 -1.01 7.50 3.73
CA LYS A 55 -2.06 8.36 4.30
C LYS A 55 -2.22 8.11 5.79
N VAL A 56 -2.49 9.16 6.56
CA VAL A 56 -2.89 9.05 7.98
C VAL A 56 -4.39 8.80 8.05
N ILE A 57 -4.80 7.76 8.78
CA ILE A 57 -6.21 7.44 9.05
C ILE A 57 -6.38 6.99 10.50
N LYS A 58 -7.61 6.92 11.00
CA LYS A 58 -7.88 6.27 12.29
C LYS A 58 -7.66 4.77 12.20
N ILE A 59 -7.35 4.14 13.33
CA ILE A 59 -7.23 2.67 13.44
C ILE A 59 -8.53 1.99 12.98
N ASP A 60 -9.68 2.63 13.24
CA ASP A 60 -11.00 2.16 12.81
C ASP A 60 -11.25 2.27 11.29
N GLY A 61 -10.30 2.78 10.50
CA GLY A 61 -10.41 2.93 9.05
C GLY A 61 -11.03 4.25 8.59
N TYR A 62 -11.62 5.03 9.50
CA TYR A 62 -12.21 6.34 9.19
C TYR A 62 -11.14 7.42 8.95
N GLN A 63 -11.54 8.48 8.27
CA GLN A 63 -10.69 9.65 8.07
C GLN A 63 -10.38 10.35 9.39
N ALA A 64 -9.13 10.77 9.58
CA ALA A 64 -8.75 11.58 10.72
C ALA A 64 -9.28 13.01 10.57
N SER A 65 -9.75 13.56 11.68
CA SER A 65 -10.27 14.91 11.80
C SER A 65 -9.16 15.93 12.01
N PHE A 66 -9.47 17.23 11.90
CA PHE A 66 -8.51 18.30 12.20
C PHE A 66 -7.92 18.19 13.62
N GLY A 67 -8.74 17.84 14.61
CA GLY A 67 -8.29 17.66 15.99
C GLY A 67 -7.24 16.56 16.11
N ASP A 68 -7.38 15.48 15.34
CA ASP A 68 -6.41 14.38 15.33
C ASP A 68 -5.05 14.86 14.77
N TYR A 69 -5.05 15.65 13.68
CA TYR A 69 -3.82 16.23 13.14
C TYR A 69 -3.18 17.26 14.09
N LEU A 70 -4.00 18.08 14.77
CA LEU A 70 -3.51 19.05 15.74
C LEU A 70 -2.84 18.37 16.92
N MET A 71 -3.45 17.32 17.49
CA MET A 71 -2.87 16.57 18.59
C MET A 71 -1.56 15.92 18.19
N ARG A 72 -1.50 15.31 16.99
CA ARG A 72 -0.25 14.78 16.43
C ARG A 72 0.82 15.87 16.28
N TRP A 73 0.44 17.09 15.91
CA TRP A 73 1.35 18.23 15.80
C TRP A 73 1.86 18.73 17.17
N VAL A 74 0.98 18.85 18.17
CA VAL A 74 1.37 19.26 19.53
C VAL A 74 2.30 18.24 20.17
N PHE A 75 1.92 16.96 20.13
CA PHE A 75 2.74 15.88 20.68
C PHE A 75 4.06 15.73 19.93
N ARG A 76 4.14 16.12 18.65
CA ARG A 76 5.42 16.15 17.93
C ARG A 76 6.43 17.10 18.55
N LEU A 77 6.00 18.19 19.19
CA LEU A 77 6.90 19.05 19.95
C LEU A 77 7.49 18.26 21.12
N ILE A 78 6.65 17.55 21.88
CA ILE A 78 7.10 16.72 23.00
C ILE A 78 8.00 15.58 22.51
N ASP A 79 7.61 14.87 21.46
CA ASP A 79 8.34 13.74 20.91
C ASP A 79 9.71 14.16 20.38
N ILE A 80 9.89 15.36 19.83
CA ILE A 80 11.16 15.84 19.24
C ILE A 80 12.02 16.58 20.27
N PHE A 81 11.42 17.44 21.08
CA PHE A 81 12.15 18.29 22.03
C PHE A 81 12.44 17.57 23.35
N SER A 82 11.68 16.54 23.73
CA SER A 82 11.97 15.75 24.94
C SER A 82 13.10 14.76 24.69
N ASN A 83 14.18 14.86 25.47
CA ASN A 83 15.29 13.92 25.51
C ASN A 83 15.82 13.54 24.11
N SER A 84 15.94 14.53 23.22
CA SER A 84 16.46 14.37 21.85
C SER A 84 15.71 13.35 20.97
N GLY A 85 14.42 13.10 21.21
CA GLY A 85 13.64 12.18 20.39
C GLY A 85 13.47 10.77 20.96
N ILE A 86 14.11 10.45 22.09
CA ILE A 86 14.11 9.09 22.65
C ILE A 86 12.70 8.63 23.00
N VAL A 87 11.88 9.53 23.53
CA VAL A 87 10.49 9.23 23.93
C VAL A 87 9.66 8.77 22.73
N GLY A 88 9.75 9.48 21.60
CA GLY A 88 9.03 9.12 20.38
C GLY A 88 9.49 7.78 19.79
N VAL A 89 10.79 7.51 19.83
CA VAL A 89 11.35 6.22 19.36
C VAL A 89 10.88 5.07 20.24
N LEU A 90 10.94 5.22 21.56
CA LEU A 90 10.51 4.20 22.49
C LEU A 90 9.01 3.90 22.33
N ALA A 91 8.18 4.94 22.14
CA ALA A 91 6.75 4.78 21.87
C ALA A 91 6.49 3.95 20.60
N MET A 92 7.23 4.22 19.51
CA MET A 92 7.10 3.45 18.27
C MET A 92 7.48 1.98 18.45
N VAL A 93 8.53 1.68 19.23
CA VAL A 93 8.99 0.30 19.46
C VAL A 93 8.01 -0.49 20.34
N ILE A 94 7.42 0.15 21.35
CA ILE A 94 6.47 -0.49 22.26
C ILE A 94 5.08 -0.64 21.62
N SER A 95 4.72 0.26 20.71
CA SER A 95 3.39 0.27 20.07
C SER A 95 3.20 -0.88 19.09
N LYS A 96 2.10 -1.62 19.25
CA LYS A 96 1.68 -2.70 18.35
C LYS A 96 1.53 -2.26 16.88
N HIS A 97 1.17 -1.00 16.65
CA HIS A 97 0.93 -0.45 15.31
C HIS A 97 2.03 0.52 14.87
N ASN A 98 3.20 0.50 15.53
CA ASN A 98 4.33 1.42 15.27
C ASN A 98 3.92 2.91 15.36
N GLN A 99 3.06 3.24 16.33
CA GLN A 99 2.56 4.61 16.55
C GLN A 99 3.47 5.39 17.49
N ARG A 100 3.60 6.69 17.24
CA ARG A 100 4.21 7.66 18.19
C ARG A 100 3.22 8.02 19.29
N LEU A 101 3.66 8.76 20.31
CA LEU A 101 2.76 9.19 21.39
C LEU A 101 1.55 9.99 20.88
N GLY A 102 1.77 10.95 19.98
CA GLY A 102 0.66 11.73 19.40
C GLY A 102 -0.30 10.91 18.55
N ASP A 103 0.20 9.84 17.94
CA ASP A 103 -0.56 8.92 17.09
C ASP A 103 -1.41 7.97 17.96
N MET A 104 -0.87 7.55 19.11
CA MET A 104 -1.59 6.77 20.12
C MET A 104 -2.66 7.59 20.83
N ALA A 105 -2.40 8.87 21.10
CA ALA A 105 -3.36 9.75 21.76
C ALA A 105 -4.63 10.03 20.93
N THR A 106 -4.59 9.76 19.63
CA THR A 106 -5.69 10.03 18.68
C THR A 106 -6.19 8.77 17.96
N ASP A 107 -5.66 7.60 18.32
CA ASP A 107 -5.91 6.33 17.65
C ASP A 107 -5.75 6.45 16.12
N THR A 108 -4.67 7.09 15.67
CA THR A 108 -4.36 7.26 14.25
C THR A 108 -3.10 6.52 13.84
N ALA A 109 -3.06 6.02 12.61
CA ALA A 109 -1.94 5.29 12.04
C ALA A 109 -1.67 5.72 10.59
N VAL A 110 -0.45 5.47 10.12
CA VAL A 110 -0.05 5.72 8.73
C VAL A 110 -0.15 4.42 7.93
N ILE A 111 -0.93 4.42 6.87
CA ILE A 111 -1.12 3.26 5.98
C ILE A 111 -0.51 3.49 4.59
N SER A 112 -0.19 2.40 3.91
CA SER A 112 0.22 2.39 2.50
C SER A 112 -0.98 2.25 1.58
N LEU A 113 -1.05 3.12 0.56
CA LEU A 113 -2.01 3.10 -0.53
C LEU A 113 -1.43 2.46 -1.80
N LYS A 114 -0.25 1.83 -1.72
CA LYS A 114 0.34 1.14 -2.87
C LYS A 114 -0.44 -0.14 -3.16
N ASN A 115 -1.15 -0.17 -4.28
CA ASN A 115 -1.70 -1.40 -4.82
C ASN A 115 -0.56 -2.22 -5.46
N ASN A 116 -0.05 -3.23 -4.75
CA ASN A 116 0.90 -4.21 -5.29
C ASN A 116 0.21 -5.29 -6.13
N VAL A 117 -0.93 -4.97 -6.76
CA VAL A 117 -1.57 -5.87 -7.73
C VAL A 117 -0.98 -5.51 -9.08
N GLY A 118 0.04 -6.27 -9.49
CA GLY A 118 0.69 -6.08 -10.78
C GLY A 118 -0.35 -6.13 -11.90
N ILE A 119 -0.49 -5.03 -12.62
CA ILE A 119 -1.29 -4.92 -13.84
C ILE A 119 -0.60 -5.81 -14.89
N SER A 120 -0.91 -7.10 -14.86
CA SER A 120 -0.66 -8.04 -15.97
C SER A 120 -1.97 -8.35 -16.71
N HIS A 121 -2.99 -7.50 -16.54
CA HIS A 121 -4.16 -7.46 -17.42
C HIS A 121 -3.78 -6.77 -18.74
N THR A 122 -2.93 -7.42 -19.52
CA THR A 122 -3.02 -7.30 -20.97
C THR A 122 -3.27 -8.71 -21.47
N ILE A 123 -4.57 -8.98 -21.55
CA ILE A 123 -5.17 -10.24 -21.96
C ILE A 123 -5.11 -10.27 -23.48
N LEU A 124 -4.02 -10.79 -24.04
CA LEU A 124 -4.06 -11.42 -25.36
C LEU A 124 -3.05 -12.56 -25.32
N VAL A 125 -3.53 -13.76 -24.97
CA VAL A 125 -2.86 -14.95 -25.50
C VAL A 125 -3.16 -14.89 -26.99
N GLN A 126 -2.20 -14.48 -27.81
CA GLN A 126 -2.28 -14.67 -29.26
C GLN A 126 -2.40 -16.17 -29.48
N LEU A 127 -3.63 -16.62 -29.68
CA LEU A 127 -3.91 -17.97 -30.12
C LEU A 127 -3.41 -18.03 -31.56
N SER A 128 -2.57 -19.02 -31.89
CA SER A 128 -2.24 -19.33 -33.28
C SER A 128 -3.54 -19.62 -34.04
N GLU A 129 -3.64 -19.22 -35.30
CA GLU A 129 -4.87 -19.39 -36.12
C GLU A 129 -5.35 -20.86 -36.18
N ASP A 130 -4.46 -21.82 -35.96
CA ASP A 130 -4.74 -23.27 -35.95
C ASP A 130 -5.04 -23.86 -34.55
N TYR A 131 -5.32 -23.04 -33.54
CA TYR A 131 -5.56 -23.57 -32.19
C TYR A 131 -6.88 -24.36 -32.11
N THR A 132 -6.79 -25.65 -31.80
CA THR A 132 -7.94 -26.52 -31.53
C THR A 132 -8.21 -26.63 -30.03
N PRO A 133 -9.38 -26.20 -29.52
CA PRO A 133 -9.69 -26.25 -28.10
C PRO A 133 -9.83 -27.68 -27.59
N GLN A 134 -9.26 -27.98 -26.41
CA GLN A 134 -9.26 -29.33 -25.82
C GLN A 134 -10.44 -29.57 -24.87
N PHE A 135 -10.96 -28.51 -24.25
CA PHE A 135 -12.04 -28.58 -23.28
C PHE A 135 -13.22 -27.69 -23.72
N PRO A 136 -14.14 -28.18 -24.56
CA PRO A 136 -15.34 -27.43 -24.96
C PRO A 136 -16.26 -27.04 -23.79
N GLN A 137 -16.11 -27.72 -22.66
CA GLN A 137 -16.93 -27.52 -21.46
C GLN A 137 -16.70 -26.15 -20.80
N VAL A 138 -15.62 -25.43 -21.14
CA VAL A 138 -15.30 -24.10 -20.59
C VAL A 138 -16.36 -23.04 -20.86
N ILE A 139 -17.19 -23.23 -21.90
CA ILE A 139 -18.33 -22.34 -22.23
C ILE A 139 -19.34 -22.26 -21.07
N ARG A 140 -19.33 -23.24 -20.15
CA ARG A 140 -20.19 -23.23 -18.95
C ARG A 140 -19.74 -22.23 -17.89
N LEU A 141 -18.52 -21.70 -17.98
CA LEU A 141 -17.98 -20.71 -17.05
C LEU A 141 -18.45 -19.32 -17.46
N ASN A 142 -18.81 -18.50 -16.47
CA ASN A 142 -19.10 -17.08 -16.73
C ASN A 142 -17.80 -16.24 -16.71
N ASP A 143 -17.87 -15.00 -17.20
CA ASP A 143 -16.71 -14.09 -17.24
C ASP A 143 -16.11 -13.83 -15.85
N ASN A 144 -16.96 -13.80 -14.81
CA ASN A 144 -16.51 -13.59 -13.45
C ASN A 144 -15.73 -14.80 -12.90
N ASP A 145 -16.14 -16.02 -13.23
CA ASP A 145 -15.44 -17.26 -12.89
C ASP A 145 -14.08 -17.28 -13.58
N MET A 146 -14.02 -16.90 -14.87
CA MET A 146 -12.76 -16.82 -15.61
C MET A 146 -11.81 -15.77 -15.03
N ARG A 147 -12.34 -14.61 -14.64
CA ARG A 147 -11.57 -13.56 -13.97
C ARG A 147 -10.95 -14.08 -12.67
N ILE A 148 -11.75 -14.72 -11.81
CA ILE A 148 -11.29 -15.28 -10.55
C ILE A 148 -10.22 -16.36 -10.79
N ILE A 149 -10.47 -17.30 -11.70
CA ILE A 149 -9.51 -18.37 -12.06
C ILE A 149 -8.19 -17.76 -12.49
N LYS A 150 -8.22 -16.75 -13.36
CA LYS A 150 -7.04 -16.09 -13.89
C LYS A 150 -6.25 -15.35 -12.81
N ASP A 151 -6.92 -14.57 -11.97
CA ASP A 151 -6.27 -13.80 -10.89
C ASP A 151 -5.57 -14.74 -9.90
N HIS A 152 -6.25 -15.81 -9.47
CA HIS A 152 -5.67 -16.80 -8.57
C HIS A 152 -4.54 -17.60 -9.22
N PHE A 153 -4.67 -17.95 -10.50
CA PHE A 153 -3.61 -18.66 -11.23
C PHE A 153 -2.34 -17.83 -11.36
N ILE A 154 -2.46 -16.55 -11.74
CA ILE A 154 -1.31 -15.62 -11.86
C ILE A 154 -0.64 -15.43 -10.50
N ASN A 155 -1.43 -15.22 -9.43
CA ASN A 155 -0.89 -15.04 -8.08
C ASN A 155 -0.19 -16.32 -7.57
N ALA A 156 -0.78 -17.49 -7.82
CA ALA A 156 -0.18 -18.77 -7.44
C ALA A 156 1.12 -19.04 -8.22
N GLN A 157 1.17 -18.69 -9.51
CA GLN A 157 2.37 -18.85 -10.33
C GLN A 157 3.50 -17.91 -9.90
N LYS A 158 3.20 -16.68 -9.48
CA LYS A 158 4.19 -15.72 -8.96
C LYS A 158 4.82 -16.18 -7.64
N ASN A 159 4.04 -16.83 -6.78
CA ASN A 159 4.47 -17.25 -5.45
C ASN A 159 4.93 -18.73 -5.39
N ASP A 160 4.97 -19.43 -6.53
CA ASP A 160 5.16 -20.90 -6.64
C ASP A 160 4.25 -21.71 -5.68
N ASP A 161 3.03 -21.21 -5.43
CA ASP A 161 2.09 -21.81 -4.49
C ASP A 161 1.36 -23.01 -5.13
N ARG A 162 1.98 -24.17 -5.00
CA ARG A 162 1.46 -25.44 -5.55
C ARG A 162 0.14 -25.88 -4.93
N VAL A 163 -0.14 -25.48 -3.68
CA VAL A 163 -1.37 -25.86 -2.98
C VAL A 163 -2.56 -25.11 -3.55
N ILE A 164 -2.39 -23.84 -3.91
CA ILE A 164 -3.44 -23.07 -4.59
C ILE A 164 -3.71 -23.63 -5.99
N LEU A 165 -2.65 -23.97 -6.75
CA LEU A 165 -2.81 -24.55 -8.09
C LEU A 165 -3.59 -25.87 -8.07
N SER A 166 -3.30 -26.77 -7.14
CA SER A 166 -4.00 -28.05 -7.04
C SER A 166 -5.47 -27.87 -6.62
N LYS A 167 -5.74 -27.00 -5.65
CA LYS A 167 -7.11 -26.66 -5.23
C LYS A 167 -7.92 -26.02 -6.35
N LEU A 168 -7.31 -25.11 -7.11
CA LEU A 168 -7.95 -24.44 -8.23
C LEU A 168 -8.25 -25.44 -9.35
N SER A 169 -7.29 -26.29 -9.70
CA SER A 169 -7.43 -27.39 -10.67
C SER A 169 -8.58 -28.33 -10.26
N GLN A 170 -8.61 -28.78 -9.01
CA GLN A 170 -9.66 -29.65 -8.49
C GLN A 170 -11.04 -28.97 -8.56
N LYS A 171 -11.14 -27.71 -8.16
CA LYS A 171 -12.41 -26.95 -8.22
C LYS A 171 -12.91 -26.81 -9.66
N ILE A 172 -12.03 -26.49 -10.60
CA ILE A 172 -12.37 -26.39 -12.02
C ILE A 172 -12.84 -27.75 -12.55
N LYS A 173 -12.13 -28.84 -12.24
CA LYS A 173 -12.54 -30.21 -12.63
C LYS A 173 -13.93 -30.57 -12.09
N THR A 174 -14.24 -30.24 -10.84
CA THR A 174 -15.56 -30.46 -10.25
C THR A 174 -16.64 -29.61 -10.92
N THR A 175 -16.39 -28.31 -11.15
CA THR A 175 -17.37 -27.41 -11.78
C THR A 175 -17.66 -27.82 -13.22
N LEU A 176 -16.64 -28.20 -13.98
CA LEU A 176 -16.79 -28.64 -15.37
C LEU A 176 -17.28 -30.09 -15.47
N LYS A 177 -17.28 -30.85 -14.37
CA LYS A 177 -17.58 -32.30 -14.32
C LYS A 177 -16.64 -33.11 -15.22
N LEU A 178 -15.35 -32.76 -15.21
CA LEU A 178 -14.31 -33.48 -15.95
C LEU A 178 -13.94 -34.77 -15.21
N ASN A 179 -13.71 -35.84 -15.95
CA ASN A 179 -13.20 -37.09 -15.40
C ASN A 179 -11.72 -36.89 -14.99
N PRO A 180 -11.33 -37.07 -13.72
CA PRO A 180 -9.96 -36.84 -13.25
C PRO A 180 -8.90 -37.63 -14.03
N ASP A 181 -9.25 -38.85 -14.48
CA ASP A 181 -8.34 -39.77 -15.17
C ASP A 181 -8.11 -39.41 -16.65
N ALA A 182 -8.98 -38.57 -17.23
CA ALA A 182 -8.84 -38.12 -18.61
C ALA A 182 -7.84 -36.95 -18.76
N VAL A 183 -7.46 -36.30 -17.65
CA VAL A 183 -6.57 -35.14 -17.66
C VAL A 183 -5.13 -35.58 -17.37
N GLN A 184 -4.39 -35.96 -18.42
CA GLN A 184 -2.95 -36.29 -18.33
C GLN A 184 -2.04 -35.05 -18.26
N LEU A 185 -2.57 -33.91 -17.80
CA LEU A 185 -1.86 -32.64 -17.75
C LEU A 185 -1.49 -32.29 -16.31
N THR A 186 -0.35 -31.64 -16.12
CA THR A 186 -0.03 -31.00 -14.83
C THR A 186 -1.06 -29.92 -14.52
N ASP A 187 -1.33 -29.64 -13.24
CA ASP A 187 -2.32 -28.62 -12.83
C ASP A 187 -2.08 -27.26 -13.50
N ARG A 188 -0.81 -26.87 -13.64
CA ARG A 188 -0.42 -25.64 -14.34
C ARG A 188 -0.78 -25.66 -15.83
N GLN A 189 -0.46 -26.76 -16.52
CA GLN A 189 -0.80 -26.91 -17.94
C GLN A 189 -2.31 -26.96 -18.14
N PHE A 190 -3.02 -27.71 -17.30
CA PHE A 190 -4.47 -27.81 -17.33
C PHE A 190 -5.14 -26.44 -17.21
N ILE A 191 -4.82 -25.66 -16.18
CA ILE A 191 -5.42 -24.32 -15.97
C ILE A 191 -5.07 -23.38 -17.13
N THR A 192 -3.84 -23.47 -17.66
CA THR A 192 -3.42 -22.68 -18.83
C THR A 192 -4.26 -23.02 -20.07
N THR A 193 -4.50 -24.31 -20.33
CA THR A 193 -5.35 -24.75 -21.45
C THR A 193 -6.80 -24.29 -21.27
N ILE A 194 -7.35 -24.36 -20.04
CA ILE A 194 -8.70 -23.87 -19.75
C ILE A 194 -8.84 -22.37 -20.06
N ILE A 195 -7.87 -21.55 -19.66
CA ILE A 195 -7.87 -20.10 -19.95
C ILE A 195 -7.78 -19.85 -21.46
N LYS A 196 -6.98 -20.62 -22.18
CA LYS A 196 -6.85 -20.53 -23.65
C LYS A 196 -8.14 -20.91 -24.36
N ASP A 197 -8.73 -22.04 -24.00
CA ASP A 197 -9.97 -22.54 -24.58
C ASP A 197 -11.11 -21.56 -24.35
N TYR A 198 -11.21 -20.97 -23.15
CA TYR A 198 -12.21 -19.96 -22.87
C TYR A 198 -12.08 -18.73 -23.76
N ASN A 199 -10.86 -18.18 -23.88
CA ASN A 199 -10.61 -17.03 -24.76
C ASN A 199 -10.89 -17.35 -26.23
N PHE A 200 -10.69 -18.59 -26.68
CA PHE A 200 -11.03 -19.01 -28.04
C PHE A 200 -12.54 -19.01 -28.31
N TYR A 201 -13.35 -19.45 -27.34
CA TYR A 201 -14.81 -19.46 -27.49
C TYR A 201 -15.43 -18.08 -27.31
N THR A 202 -14.92 -17.25 -26.40
CA THR A 202 -15.44 -15.90 -26.14
C THR A 202 -14.88 -14.84 -27.10
N GLY A 203 -13.71 -15.06 -27.70
CA GLY A 203 -13.06 -14.13 -28.62
C GLY A 203 -13.41 -14.29 -30.10
N LYS A 204 -14.39 -15.15 -30.43
CA LYS A 204 -14.86 -15.39 -31.80
C LYS A 204 -16.15 -14.61 -32.17
N GLU A 205 -16.58 -13.68 -31.32
CA GLU A 205 -17.57 -12.63 -31.64
C GLU A 205 -16.87 -11.31 -31.92
#